data_AF-A0A7Y4NSR5-F1
#
_entry.id   AF-A0A7Y4NSR5-F1
#
_cell.length_a   1.000
_cell.length_b   1.000
_cell.length_c   1.000
_cell.angle_alpha   90.00
_cell.angle_beta   90.00
_cell.angle_gamma   90.00
#
_symmetry.space_group_name_H-M   'P 1'
#
loop_
_entity.id
_entity.type
_entity.pdbx_description
1 polymer ?
#
loop_
_entity_poly.entity_id
_entity_poly.type
_entity_poly.pdbx_seq_one_letter_code
_entity_poly.pdbx_strand_id
1 'polypeptide(L)'
;MSRFQPDFKSVALLFAICVTGAVPDASAQGSEGLTGLYSNKSGKLAIVEGSNETLVHFSGSFPQGNSEGTCDCAWTVQKKTATAWTLTQADDPEPWTLRVNPKQFVLESGPTPQCCGAGYPGKDTFARSTSKPLGICKVKASKAVFHASDAANTARKAFVVSGDAVEAYVDPLEPDFLAARFQGPQKATAGLLKREDLDCSADSGPTASKAPVAADKLQPFAGTWVELTRQGKGFVVLKPCSAATRSFTVKPATGEVEVQLGQEATTLKVTSVEPGKGAGAWVLGLTSSDGKPEALQWKTADAAKGTVTVTSPDLFSQSHDYVRQEKQSAFPSKQEKGCDEYER
;
A
#
# COMPACT_ATOMS: atom_id res chain seq x y z
N MET A 1 34.21 -76.04 18.29
CA MET A 1 35.10 -76.06 17.10
C MET A 1 34.24 -75.71 15.89
N SER A 2 34.35 -74.46 15.45
CA SER A 2 33.43 -73.82 14.49
C SER A 2 33.77 -74.15 13.04
N ARG A 3 32.70 -74.16 12.26
CA ARG A 3 32.58 -74.66 10.89
C ARG A 3 33.14 -73.70 9.83
N PHE A 4 33.55 -74.34 8.75
CA PHE A 4 33.85 -73.86 7.40
C PHE A 4 32.85 -72.84 6.83
N GLN A 5 33.37 -71.87 6.09
CA GLN A 5 32.73 -71.24 4.93
C GLN A 5 33.77 -71.08 3.80
N PRO A 6 33.45 -71.44 2.55
CA PRO A 6 34.17 -70.97 1.38
C PRO A 6 33.36 -69.94 0.57
N ASP A 7 34.13 -69.17 -0.20
CA ASP A 7 33.78 -68.09 -1.11
C ASP A 7 32.62 -68.36 -2.08
N PHE A 8 31.77 -67.35 -2.26
CA PHE A 8 31.06 -67.12 -3.51
C PHE A 8 31.10 -65.64 -3.90
N LYS A 9 31.74 -65.37 -5.04
CA LYS A 9 31.63 -64.12 -5.80
C LYS A 9 30.16 -63.84 -6.14
N SER A 10 29.70 -62.62 -5.87
CA SER A 10 28.45 -62.10 -6.42
C SER A 10 28.67 -60.64 -6.84
N VAL A 11 28.57 -60.43 -8.14
CA VAL A 11 28.58 -59.14 -8.81
C VAL A 11 27.25 -58.45 -8.48
N ALA A 12 27.29 -57.42 -7.63
CA ALA A 12 26.13 -56.58 -7.34
C ALA A 12 26.14 -55.34 -8.25
N LEU A 13 25.30 -55.38 -9.27
CA LEU A 13 24.98 -54.27 -10.16
C LEU A 13 24.06 -53.29 -9.40
N LEU A 14 24.61 -52.21 -8.87
CA LEU A 14 23.85 -51.14 -8.22
C LEU A 14 23.26 -50.20 -9.29
N PHE A 15 21.97 -50.40 -9.59
CA PHE A 15 21.15 -49.38 -10.25
C PHE A 15 20.86 -48.25 -9.24
N ALA A 16 21.57 -47.13 -9.39
CA ALA A 16 21.23 -45.89 -8.71
C ALA A 16 19.99 -45.27 -9.37
N ILE A 17 18.81 -45.52 -8.80
CA ILE A 17 17.58 -44.81 -9.15
C ILE A 17 17.68 -43.42 -8.52
N CYS A 18 18.09 -42.42 -9.31
CA CYS A 18 17.90 -41.02 -8.98
C CYS A 18 16.40 -40.71 -9.06
N VAL A 19 15.67 -40.96 -7.97
CA VAL A 19 14.35 -40.36 -7.77
C VAL A 19 14.59 -38.87 -7.51
N THR A 20 14.54 -38.07 -8.57
CA THR A 20 14.35 -36.63 -8.46
C THR A 20 12.96 -36.40 -7.89
N GLY A 21 12.85 -36.48 -6.57
CA GLY A 21 11.69 -36.01 -5.83
C GLY A 21 11.54 -34.53 -6.13
N ALA A 22 10.52 -34.20 -6.93
CA ALA A 22 10.02 -32.84 -7.05
C ALA A 22 9.54 -32.43 -5.66
N VAL A 23 10.41 -31.75 -4.92
CA VAL A 23 10.04 -31.02 -3.72
C VAL A 23 9.08 -29.92 -4.21
N PRO A 24 7.82 -29.88 -3.77
CA PRO A 24 6.97 -28.75 -4.11
C PRO A 24 7.66 -27.49 -3.57
N ASP A 25 7.77 -26.47 -4.43
CA ASP A 25 8.23 -25.11 -4.12
C ASP A 25 7.41 -24.51 -2.97
N ALA A 26 7.77 -24.88 -1.74
CA ALA A 26 7.29 -24.30 -0.48
C ALA A 26 8.19 -23.13 -0.04
N SER A 27 8.89 -22.50 -0.99
CA SER A 27 9.79 -21.37 -0.74
C SER A 27 9.39 -20.16 -1.57
N ALA A 28 8.17 -19.68 -1.33
CA ALA A 28 7.74 -18.33 -1.72
C ALA A 28 6.96 -17.64 -0.59
N GLN A 29 7.23 -18.00 0.66
CA GLN A 29 6.90 -17.17 1.82
C GLN A 29 8.07 -16.22 2.04
N GLY A 30 7.93 -15.00 1.51
CA GLY A 30 8.77 -13.88 1.94
C GLY A 30 8.72 -13.78 3.47
N SER A 31 9.82 -13.34 4.07
CA SER A 31 10.04 -13.25 5.53
C SER A 31 9.15 -12.22 6.25
N GLU A 32 8.14 -11.68 5.59
CA GLU A 32 7.18 -10.73 6.14
C GLU A 32 5.83 -11.45 6.25
N GLY A 33 5.19 -11.36 7.42
CA GLY A 33 3.88 -11.97 7.67
C GLY A 33 2.81 -11.54 6.66
N LEU A 34 1.65 -12.18 6.73
CA LEU A 34 0.47 -11.87 5.90
C LEU A 34 -0.35 -10.70 6.43
N THR A 35 0.16 -9.97 7.43
CA THR A 35 -0.47 -8.74 7.95
C THR A 35 -0.57 -7.70 6.83
N GLY A 36 -1.76 -7.13 6.67
CA GLY A 36 -2.01 -6.09 5.66
C GLY A 36 -3.49 -5.95 5.31
N LEU A 37 -3.77 -4.98 4.47
CA LEU A 37 -5.07 -4.71 3.87
C LEU A 37 -5.04 -5.15 2.41
N TYR A 38 -5.92 -6.07 2.06
CA TYR A 38 -6.08 -6.58 0.70
C TYR A 38 -7.39 -6.07 0.15
N SER A 39 -7.44 -5.75 -1.14
CA SER A 39 -8.65 -5.22 -1.77
C SER A 39 -8.96 -5.95 -3.07
N ASN A 40 -10.24 -6.03 -3.37
CA ASN A 40 -10.78 -6.48 -4.65
C ASN A 40 -11.94 -5.55 -5.06
N LYS A 41 -12.79 -5.98 -5.98
CA LYS A 41 -13.95 -5.18 -6.42
C LYS A 41 -15.12 -5.19 -5.43
N SER A 42 -15.24 -6.23 -4.61
CA SER A 42 -16.33 -6.39 -3.64
C SER A 42 -16.01 -5.78 -2.28
N GLY A 43 -14.73 -5.56 -1.94
CA GLY A 43 -14.39 -4.96 -0.65
C GLY A 43 -12.93 -5.08 -0.25
N LYS A 44 -12.72 -5.09 1.06
CA LYS A 44 -11.43 -5.09 1.74
C LYS A 44 -11.34 -6.22 2.75
N LEU A 45 -10.21 -6.90 2.77
CA LEU A 45 -9.84 -7.92 3.74
C LEU A 45 -8.63 -7.42 4.53
N ALA A 46 -8.77 -7.17 5.83
CA ALA A 46 -7.65 -6.86 6.70
C ALA A 46 -7.20 -8.11 7.46
N ILE A 47 -5.89 -8.31 7.56
CA ILE A 47 -5.27 -9.36 8.36
C ILE A 47 -4.31 -8.69 9.34
N VAL A 48 -4.46 -8.98 10.64
CA VAL A 48 -3.60 -8.48 11.72
C VAL A 48 -3.00 -9.66 12.46
N GLU A 49 -1.72 -9.97 12.21
CA GLU A 49 -1.06 -11.12 12.83
C GLU A 49 -0.24 -10.72 14.06
N GLY A 50 -0.50 -11.40 15.18
CA GLY A 50 0.34 -11.41 16.36
C GLY A 50 0.77 -12.82 16.73
N SER A 51 1.71 -12.91 17.66
CA SER A 51 2.13 -14.19 18.26
C SER A 51 1.07 -14.81 19.16
N ASN A 52 0.13 -14.00 19.66
CA ASN A 52 -0.92 -14.41 20.59
C ASN A 52 -2.26 -14.69 19.90
N GLU A 53 -2.59 -13.97 18.83
CA GLU A 53 -3.80 -14.17 18.04
C GLU A 53 -3.62 -13.61 16.61
N THR A 54 -4.51 -13.98 15.70
CA THR A 54 -4.62 -13.36 14.38
C THR A 54 -6.06 -12.92 14.17
N LEU A 55 -6.24 -11.64 13.87
CA LEU A 55 -7.54 -11.03 13.61
C LEU A 55 -7.71 -10.87 12.10
N VAL A 56 -8.92 -11.13 11.61
CA VAL A 56 -9.29 -10.97 10.20
C VAL A 56 -10.56 -10.16 10.13
N HIS A 57 -10.58 -9.13 9.29
CA HIS A 57 -11.75 -8.30 9.06
C HIS A 57 -12.11 -8.28 7.58
N PHE A 58 -13.38 -8.44 7.24
CA PHE A 58 -13.89 -8.28 5.89
C PHE A 58 -15.02 -7.25 5.87
N SER A 59 -14.83 -6.20 5.08
CA SER A 59 -15.86 -5.20 4.81
C SER A 59 -16.08 -5.10 3.30
N GLY A 60 -17.31 -5.18 2.82
CA GLY A 60 -17.58 -5.13 1.38
C GLY A 60 -19.04 -4.93 1.01
N SER A 61 -19.28 -4.72 -0.28
CA SER A 61 -20.60 -4.73 -0.89
C SER A 61 -20.68 -5.76 -2.02
N PHE A 62 -21.90 -6.24 -2.27
CA PHE A 62 -22.18 -7.19 -3.34
C PHE A 62 -23.51 -6.86 -4.02
N PRO A 63 -23.66 -7.13 -5.33
CA PRO A 63 -24.92 -6.90 -6.03
C PRO A 63 -26.05 -7.76 -5.47
N GLN A 64 -27.20 -7.15 -5.22
CA GLN A 64 -28.43 -7.81 -4.77
C GLN A 64 -29.60 -7.34 -5.65
N GLY A 65 -29.65 -7.81 -6.90
CA GLY A 65 -30.64 -7.34 -7.87
C GLY A 65 -30.40 -5.87 -8.22
N ASN A 66 -31.33 -4.99 -7.82
CA ASN A 66 -31.25 -3.54 -8.04
C ASN A 66 -30.67 -2.76 -6.82
N SER A 67 -30.27 -3.45 -5.76
CA SER A 67 -29.61 -2.87 -4.58
C SER A 67 -28.22 -3.46 -4.36
N GLU A 68 -27.46 -2.91 -3.42
CA GLU A 68 -26.22 -3.49 -2.92
C GLU A 68 -26.44 -4.05 -1.52
N GLY A 69 -26.09 -5.32 -1.32
CA GLY A 69 -25.92 -5.90 -0.01
C GLY A 69 -24.55 -5.55 0.56
N THR A 70 -24.41 -5.58 1.88
CA THR A 70 -23.15 -5.29 2.58
C THR A 70 -22.72 -6.48 3.44
N CYS A 71 -21.41 -6.58 3.65
CA CYS A 71 -20.77 -7.48 4.59
C CYS A 71 -19.87 -6.68 5.50
N ASP A 72 -19.94 -6.94 6.80
CA ASP A 72 -19.02 -6.39 7.78
C ASP A 72 -18.75 -7.43 8.88
N CYS A 73 -17.59 -8.08 8.79
CA CYS A 73 -17.29 -9.29 9.52
C CYS A 73 -15.93 -9.19 10.22
N ALA A 74 -15.92 -9.46 11.53
CA ALA A 74 -14.71 -9.53 12.34
C ALA A 74 -14.53 -10.93 12.92
N TRP A 75 -13.37 -11.55 12.67
CA TRP A 75 -13.06 -12.90 13.13
C TRP A 75 -11.71 -13.00 13.84
N THR A 76 -11.60 -14.02 14.68
CA THR A 76 -10.33 -14.54 15.18
C THR A 76 -10.00 -15.87 14.50
N VAL A 77 -8.72 -16.09 14.19
CA VAL A 77 -8.24 -17.39 13.66
C VAL A 77 -8.11 -18.39 14.81
N GLN A 78 -8.88 -19.49 14.77
CA GLN A 78 -8.80 -20.58 15.76
C GLN A 78 -7.83 -21.69 15.35
N LYS A 79 -7.85 -22.06 14.08
CA LYS A 79 -6.96 -23.10 13.52
C LYS A 79 -6.21 -22.53 12.34
N LYS A 80 -4.88 -22.51 12.43
CA LYS A 80 -3.99 -21.94 11.42
C LYS A 80 -3.14 -23.04 10.80
N THR A 81 -3.32 -23.28 9.51
CA THR A 81 -2.39 -24.10 8.71
C THR A 81 -1.73 -23.23 7.64
N ALA A 82 -0.73 -23.77 6.93
CA ALA A 82 -0.05 -23.03 5.86
C ALA A 82 -0.99 -22.64 4.71
N THR A 83 -2.09 -23.37 4.49
CA THR A 83 -2.96 -23.24 3.32
C THR A 83 -4.42 -22.92 3.64
N ALA A 84 -4.84 -23.08 4.90
CA ALA A 84 -6.22 -22.83 5.31
C ALA A 84 -6.31 -22.43 6.78
N TRP A 85 -7.06 -21.35 7.05
CA TRP A 85 -7.35 -20.84 8.38
C TRP A 85 -8.83 -20.93 8.67
N THR A 86 -9.18 -21.45 9.85
CA THR A 86 -10.54 -21.47 10.36
C THR A 86 -10.79 -20.19 11.16
N LEU A 87 -11.79 -19.42 10.74
CA LEU A 87 -12.17 -18.14 11.29
C LEU A 87 -13.47 -18.30 12.09
N THR A 88 -13.52 -17.71 13.28
CA THR A 88 -14.73 -17.70 14.12
C THR A 88 -15.04 -16.29 14.59
N GLN A 89 -16.32 -15.96 14.64
CA GLN A 89 -16.84 -14.75 15.27
C GLN A 89 -17.45 -15.14 16.62
N ALA A 90 -17.48 -14.23 17.58
CA ALA A 90 -17.92 -14.54 18.94
C ALA A 90 -19.36 -15.11 19.01
N ASP A 91 -20.21 -14.72 18.06
CA ASP A 91 -21.64 -15.07 18.02
C ASP A 91 -22.03 -15.95 16.81
N ASP A 92 -21.06 -16.36 15.98
CA ASP A 92 -21.32 -17.20 14.79
C ASP A 92 -20.92 -18.66 15.07
N PRO A 93 -21.88 -19.60 15.11
CA PRO A 93 -21.59 -21.01 15.33
C PRO A 93 -20.92 -21.68 14.12
N GLU A 94 -21.01 -21.10 12.92
CA GLU A 94 -20.50 -21.70 11.69
C GLU A 94 -19.18 -21.04 11.26
N PRO A 95 -18.06 -21.79 11.24
CA PRO A 95 -16.77 -21.20 10.94
C PRO A 95 -16.63 -20.83 9.46
N TRP A 96 -16.01 -19.68 9.23
CA TRP A 96 -15.52 -19.30 7.91
C TRP A 96 -14.14 -19.91 7.66
N THR A 97 -13.76 -20.01 6.39
CA THR A 97 -12.43 -20.49 5.99
C THR A 97 -11.71 -19.45 5.15
N LEU A 98 -10.49 -19.09 5.53
CA LEU A 98 -9.58 -18.33 4.69
C LEU A 98 -8.54 -19.29 4.09
N ARG A 99 -8.65 -19.59 2.80
CA ARG A 99 -7.60 -20.31 2.07
C ARG A 99 -6.46 -19.36 1.75
N VAL A 100 -5.27 -19.74 2.17
CA VAL A 100 -4.03 -19.01 1.94
C VAL A 100 -3.29 -19.66 0.78
N ASN A 101 -3.36 -19.04 -0.39
CA ASN A 101 -2.62 -19.47 -1.56
C ASN A 101 -1.44 -18.53 -1.83
N PRO A 102 -0.40 -18.98 -2.56
CA PRO A 102 0.76 -18.14 -2.85
C PRO A 102 0.43 -16.81 -3.55
N LYS A 103 -0.62 -16.76 -4.36
CA LYS A 103 -1.02 -15.56 -5.13
C LYS A 103 -2.27 -14.85 -4.61
N GLN A 104 -3.08 -15.50 -3.78
CA GLN A 104 -4.39 -14.98 -3.40
C GLN A 104 -4.89 -15.57 -2.08
N PHE A 105 -5.79 -14.85 -1.44
CA PHE A 105 -6.66 -15.37 -0.40
C PHE A 105 -8.04 -15.69 -0.99
N VAL A 106 -8.63 -16.79 -0.54
CA VAL A 106 -10.03 -17.11 -0.84
C VAL A 106 -10.76 -17.20 0.49
N LEU A 107 -11.66 -16.26 0.73
CA LEU A 107 -12.53 -16.25 1.90
C LEU A 107 -13.80 -17.03 1.53
N GLU A 108 -14.13 -18.06 2.29
CA GLU A 108 -15.28 -18.95 2.09
C GLU A 108 -16.14 -18.90 3.35
N SER A 109 -17.44 -18.63 3.20
CA SER A 109 -18.35 -18.59 4.35
C SER A 109 -18.83 -19.97 4.78
N GLY A 110 -19.30 -20.02 6.02
CA GLY A 110 -20.21 -21.08 6.44
C GLY A 110 -21.55 -21.02 5.68
N PRO A 111 -22.40 -22.05 5.84
CA PRO A 111 -23.73 -22.11 5.26
C PRO A 111 -24.60 -20.87 5.53
N THR A 112 -24.43 -20.23 6.69
CA THR A 112 -25.22 -19.07 7.13
C THR A 112 -24.34 -17.89 7.56
N PRO A 113 -23.86 -17.06 6.62
CA PRO A 113 -22.97 -15.93 6.92
C PRO A 113 -23.73 -14.78 7.63
N GLN A 114 -23.77 -14.77 8.98
CA GLN A 114 -24.58 -13.81 9.73
C GLN A 114 -24.13 -12.35 9.59
N CYS A 115 -22.83 -12.13 9.36
CA CYS A 115 -22.22 -10.81 9.20
C CYS A 115 -22.34 -10.24 7.76
N CYS A 116 -23.03 -10.96 6.87
CA CYS A 116 -23.32 -10.55 5.51
C CYS A 116 -24.84 -10.50 5.26
N GLY A 117 -25.29 -9.53 4.48
CA GLY A 117 -26.68 -9.45 4.04
C GLY A 117 -27.12 -10.65 3.19
N ALA A 118 -28.43 -10.80 3.02
CA ALA A 118 -29.01 -11.85 2.19
C ALA A 118 -28.50 -11.78 0.73
N GLY A 119 -28.11 -12.93 0.16
CA GLY A 119 -27.62 -13.01 -1.22
C GLY A 119 -26.10 -12.93 -1.37
N TYR A 120 -25.35 -12.91 -0.27
CA TYR A 120 -23.89 -13.07 -0.33
C TYR A 120 -23.52 -14.39 -1.06
N PRO A 121 -22.59 -14.37 -2.03
CA PRO A 121 -22.23 -15.56 -2.82
C PRO A 121 -21.49 -16.65 -2.04
N GLY A 122 -21.15 -16.39 -0.77
CA GLY A 122 -20.45 -17.32 0.11
C GLY A 122 -18.94 -17.40 -0.13
N LYS A 123 -18.41 -16.55 -1.02
CA LYS A 123 -17.00 -16.58 -1.40
C LYS A 123 -16.51 -15.23 -1.93
N ASP A 124 -15.31 -14.85 -1.49
CA ASP A 124 -14.53 -13.75 -2.05
C ASP A 124 -13.08 -14.14 -2.32
N THR A 125 -12.44 -13.44 -3.26
CA THR A 125 -11.03 -13.67 -3.61
C THR A 125 -10.25 -12.36 -3.62
N PHE A 126 -9.12 -12.35 -2.93
CA PHE A 126 -8.24 -11.19 -2.77
C PHE A 126 -6.86 -11.53 -3.30
N ALA A 127 -6.39 -10.81 -4.32
CA ALA A 127 -5.05 -11.00 -4.82
C ALA A 127 -4.02 -10.51 -3.79
N ARG A 128 -2.97 -11.28 -3.52
CA ARG A 128 -1.90 -10.87 -2.60
C ARG A 128 -1.14 -9.64 -3.11
N SER A 129 -1.13 -9.42 -4.43
CA SER A 129 -0.52 -8.25 -5.05
C SER A 129 -1.23 -6.92 -4.75
N THR A 130 -2.46 -6.94 -4.19
CA THR A 130 -3.18 -5.72 -3.79
C THR A 130 -2.92 -5.34 -2.34
N SER A 131 -1.99 -6.02 -1.67
CA SER A 131 -1.62 -5.75 -0.28
C SER A 131 -1.18 -4.29 -0.10
N LYS A 132 -1.80 -3.63 0.88
CA LYS A 132 -1.34 -2.37 1.47
C LYS A 132 -0.99 -2.62 2.93
N PRO A 133 0.00 -1.92 3.49
CA PRO A 133 0.21 -1.93 4.94
C PRO A 133 -1.03 -1.47 5.70
N LEU A 134 -1.15 -1.90 6.96
CA LEU A 134 -2.13 -1.33 7.87
C LEU A 134 -1.77 0.14 8.17
N GLY A 135 -2.76 0.91 8.63
CA GLY A 135 -2.49 2.24 9.19
C GLY A 135 -1.63 2.10 10.44
N ILE A 136 -0.85 3.12 10.77
CA ILE A 136 -0.19 3.26 12.06
C ILE A 136 -0.99 4.27 12.85
N CYS A 137 -1.23 3.92 14.11
CA CYS A 137 -1.73 4.84 15.10
C CYS A 137 -0.68 5.05 16.19
N LYS A 138 -0.58 6.28 16.68
CA LYS A 138 0.20 6.60 17.87
C LYS A 138 -0.65 6.42 19.11
N VAL A 139 -0.10 5.77 20.12
CA VAL A 139 -0.77 5.63 21.41
C VAL A 139 -0.70 6.97 22.13
N LYS A 140 -1.84 7.53 22.53
CA LYS A 140 -1.90 8.79 23.30
C LYS A 140 -2.20 8.55 24.78
N ALA A 141 -2.89 7.47 25.12
CA ALA A 141 -3.11 7.08 26.50
C ALA A 141 -1.77 6.78 27.21
N SER A 142 -1.69 7.03 28.51
CA SER A 142 -0.51 6.68 29.31
C SER A 142 -0.24 5.17 29.29
N LYS A 143 -1.31 4.37 29.19
CA LYS A 143 -1.28 2.92 29.05
C LYS A 143 -2.56 2.43 28.37
N ALA A 144 -2.43 1.80 27.21
CA ALA A 144 -3.54 1.16 26.48
C ALA A 144 -3.36 -0.36 26.51
N VAL A 145 -4.40 -1.07 26.97
CA VAL A 145 -4.36 -2.53 27.14
C VAL A 145 -4.94 -3.21 25.90
N PHE A 146 -4.31 -4.29 25.44
CA PHE A 146 -4.89 -5.12 24.39
C PHE A 146 -6.07 -5.93 24.95
N HIS A 147 -7.18 -5.97 24.22
CA HIS A 147 -8.35 -6.80 24.50
C HIS A 147 -8.38 -7.99 23.53
N ALA A 148 -8.93 -9.12 23.98
CA ALA A 148 -9.26 -10.25 23.11
C ALA A 148 -10.47 -9.90 22.24
N SER A 149 -10.63 -10.55 21.09
CA SER A 149 -11.81 -10.40 20.21
C SER A 149 -12.95 -11.36 20.58
N ASP A 150 -13.09 -11.71 21.87
CA ASP A 150 -14.22 -12.46 22.39
C ASP A 150 -15.43 -11.55 22.67
N ALA A 151 -16.61 -12.10 22.94
CA ALA A 151 -17.84 -11.32 23.15
C ALA A 151 -17.72 -10.27 24.28
N ALA A 152 -16.84 -10.50 25.25
CA ALA A 152 -16.62 -9.60 26.39
C ALA A 152 -15.48 -8.59 26.16
N ASN A 153 -14.77 -8.65 25.03
CA ASN A 153 -13.52 -7.95 24.78
C ASN A 153 -12.58 -8.04 26.00
N THR A 154 -12.24 -9.26 26.43
CA THR A 154 -11.52 -9.50 27.68
C THR A 154 -10.15 -8.83 27.67
N ALA A 155 -9.89 -7.97 28.65
CA ALA A 155 -8.60 -7.28 28.79
C ALA A 155 -7.45 -8.27 29.01
N ARG A 156 -6.37 -8.12 28.24
CA ARG A 156 -5.15 -8.93 28.35
C ARG A 156 -4.15 -8.25 29.29
N LYS A 157 -3.08 -8.98 29.63
CA LYS A 157 -1.94 -8.43 30.37
C LYS A 157 -1.01 -7.57 29.50
N ALA A 158 -1.06 -7.75 28.17
CA ALA A 158 -0.23 -7.01 27.24
C ALA A 158 -0.79 -5.59 27.04
N PHE A 159 0.11 -4.61 26.96
CA PHE A 159 -0.24 -3.21 26.81
C PHE A 159 0.84 -2.48 26.01
N VAL A 160 0.47 -1.31 25.51
CA VAL A 160 1.34 -0.30 24.92
C VAL A 160 1.21 1.01 25.70
N VAL A 161 2.17 1.90 25.58
CA VAL A 161 2.22 3.16 26.32
C VAL A 161 2.28 4.35 25.38
N SER A 162 2.04 5.55 25.93
CA SER A 162 2.05 6.79 25.16
C SER A 162 3.32 6.93 24.31
N GLY A 163 3.14 7.28 23.03
CA GLY A 163 4.21 7.43 22.05
C GLY A 163 4.52 6.17 21.22
N ASP A 164 4.09 4.99 21.67
CA ASP A 164 4.21 3.75 20.91
C ASP A 164 3.46 3.87 19.57
N ALA A 165 4.01 3.23 18.53
CA ALA A 165 3.36 3.09 17.24
C ALA A 165 2.77 1.68 17.13
N VAL A 166 1.48 1.59 16.80
CA VAL A 166 0.78 0.34 16.54
C VAL A 166 0.27 0.33 15.11
N GLU A 167 0.35 -0.83 14.45
CA GLU A 167 -0.27 -1.05 13.15
C GLU A 167 -1.74 -1.44 13.36
N ALA A 168 -2.69 -0.64 12.91
CA ALA A 168 -4.12 -0.83 13.13
C ALA A 168 -4.91 -0.84 11.81
N TYR A 169 -5.92 -1.68 11.76
CA TYR A 169 -6.99 -1.56 10.78
C TYR A 169 -7.97 -0.48 11.27
N VAL A 170 -7.98 0.66 10.59
CA VAL A 170 -8.87 1.78 10.90
C VAL A 170 -10.13 1.66 10.05
N ASP A 171 -11.19 1.11 10.65
CA ASP A 171 -12.46 0.95 9.97
C ASP A 171 -13.18 2.32 9.77
N PRO A 172 -13.78 2.60 8.59
CA PRO A 172 -14.58 3.79 8.36
C PRO A 172 -15.80 3.96 9.27
N LEU A 173 -16.35 2.89 9.82
CA LEU A 173 -17.51 2.91 10.72
C LEU A 173 -17.18 3.37 12.15
N GLU A 174 -15.90 3.69 12.40
CA GLU A 174 -15.38 4.20 13.67
C GLU A 174 -15.76 3.37 14.91
N PRO A 175 -15.45 2.05 14.95
CA PRO A 175 -15.75 1.22 16.10
C PRO A 175 -14.95 1.65 17.34
N ASP A 176 -15.50 1.39 18.53
CA ASP A 176 -14.85 1.66 19.82
C ASP A 176 -13.52 0.93 19.96
N PHE A 177 -13.38 -0.23 19.31
CA PHE A 177 -12.19 -1.06 19.31
C PHE A 177 -11.65 -1.24 17.89
N LEU A 178 -10.34 -1.11 17.75
CA LEU A 178 -9.61 -1.34 16.51
C LEU A 178 -8.75 -2.58 16.62
N ALA A 179 -8.78 -3.43 15.60
CA ALA A 179 -7.81 -4.51 15.45
C ALA A 179 -6.42 -3.90 15.19
N ALA A 180 -5.51 -4.12 16.13
CA ALA A 180 -4.18 -3.53 16.10
C ALA A 180 -3.10 -4.54 16.46
N ARG A 181 -1.87 -4.26 16.05
CA ARG A 181 -0.69 -4.98 16.51
C ARG A 181 0.47 -4.05 16.85
N PHE A 182 1.20 -4.43 17.86
CA PHE A 182 2.44 -3.80 18.28
C PHE A 182 3.62 -4.72 17.96
N GLN A 183 4.59 -4.21 17.19
CA GLN A 183 5.81 -4.92 16.86
C GLN A 183 6.84 -4.72 17.97
N GLY A 184 6.84 -5.62 18.96
CA GLY A 184 7.84 -5.62 20.03
C GLY A 184 9.21 -6.18 19.57
N PRO A 185 10.26 -6.04 20.39
CA PRO A 185 11.62 -6.45 20.03
C PRO A 185 11.79 -7.94 19.70
N GLN A 186 10.93 -8.80 20.28
CA GLN A 186 11.02 -10.26 20.12
C GLN A 186 9.82 -10.86 19.37
N LYS A 187 8.64 -10.24 19.49
CA LYS A 187 7.40 -10.77 18.92
C LYS A 187 6.37 -9.66 18.73
N ALA A 188 5.51 -9.84 17.73
CA ALA A 188 4.33 -9.01 17.56
C ALA A 188 3.25 -9.44 18.56
N THR A 189 2.56 -8.48 19.16
CA THR A 189 1.33 -8.70 19.92
C THR A 189 0.18 -8.08 19.14
N ALA A 190 -0.87 -8.85 18.86
CA ALA A 190 -2.08 -8.37 18.22
C ALA A 190 -3.25 -8.42 19.20
N GLY A 191 -4.30 -7.67 18.94
CA GLY A 191 -5.52 -7.66 19.72
C GLY A 191 -6.35 -6.43 19.39
N LEU A 192 -7.37 -6.19 20.20
CA LEU A 192 -8.20 -5.00 20.11
C LEU A 192 -7.64 -3.89 21.00
N LEU A 193 -7.51 -2.68 20.47
CA LEU A 193 -7.20 -1.47 21.24
C LEU A 193 -8.36 -0.50 21.11
N LYS A 194 -8.65 0.23 22.20
CA LYS A 194 -9.67 1.26 22.15
C LYS A 194 -9.26 2.37 21.18
N ARG A 195 -10.18 2.78 20.30
CA ARG A 195 -9.96 3.89 19.36
C ARG A 195 -9.63 5.18 20.09
N GLU A 196 -10.31 5.43 21.22
CA GLU A 196 -10.08 6.62 22.06
C GLU A 196 -8.67 6.71 22.66
N ASP A 197 -7.92 5.61 22.75
CA ASP A 197 -6.54 5.57 23.26
C ASP A 197 -5.49 5.83 22.17
N LEU A 198 -5.95 5.93 20.92
CA LEU A 198 -5.13 6.04 19.72
C LEU A 198 -5.33 7.39 19.04
N ASP A 199 -4.26 7.84 18.39
CA ASP A 199 -4.26 8.88 17.38
C ASP A 199 -3.92 8.21 16.04
N CYS A 200 -4.97 7.97 15.26
CA CYS A 200 -4.89 7.36 13.95
C CYS A 200 -4.96 8.40 12.81
N SER A 201 -4.61 9.66 13.10
CA SER A 201 -4.46 10.70 12.07
C SER A 201 -3.70 10.11 10.88
N ALA A 202 -4.23 10.29 9.66
CA ALA A 202 -3.86 9.58 8.43
C ALA A 202 -2.40 9.75 7.96
N ASP A 203 -1.50 10.23 8.80
CA ASP A 203 -0.05 10.24 8.64
C ASP A 203 0.57 9.19 9.56
N SER A 204 0.48 7.92 9.18
CA SER A 204 1.59 6.97 9.28
C SER A 204 1.09 5.60 8.83
N GLY A 205 1.74 5.00 7.84
CA GLY A 205 1.80 3.55 7.66
C GLY A 205 3.28 3.19 7.78
N PRO A 206 3.67 1.92 8.04
CA PRO A 206 5.05 1.50 7.92
C PRO A 206 5.30 1.32 6.43
N THR A 207 5.30 2.42 5.69
CA THR A 207 6.34 2.51 4.68
C THR A 207 7.63 2.54 5.48
N ALA A 208 8.65 1.80 5.05
CA ALA A 208 9.99 2.21 5.38
C ALA A 208 10.03 3.70 5.05
N SER A 209 9.93 4.55 6.08
CA SER A 209 10.29 5.95 5.95
C SER A 209 11.79 5.85 5.69
N LYS A 210 12.14 5.69 4.39
CA LYS A 210 13.30 6.40 3.88
C LYS A 210 13.12 7.77 4.50
N ALA A 211 14.02 8.09 5.44
CA ALA A 211 14.00 9.38 6.11
C ALA A 211 13.65 10.46 5.08
N PRO A 212 12.85 11.49 5.46
CA PRO A 212 12.47 12.56 4.54
C PRO A 212 13.66 12.90 3.66
N VAL A 213 13.46 12.86 2.33
CA VAL A 213 14.56 13.08 1.40
C VAL A 213 15.25 14.37 1.81
N ALA A 214 16.51 14.26 2.21
CA ALA A 214 17.22 15.39 2.78
C ALA A 214 17.19 16.58 1.81
N ALA A 215 16.92 17.78 2.33
CA ALA A 215 16.63 18.96 1.52
C ALA A 215 17.75 19.28 0.50
N ASP A 216 19.00 18.98 0.85
CA ASP A 216 20.18 19.11 -0.01
C ASP A 216 20.06 18.27 -1.29
N LYS A 217 19.46 17.08 -1.22
CA LYS A 217 19.21 16.22 -2.38
C LYS A 217 18.10 16.75 -3.30
N LEU A 218 17.19 17.56 -2.76
CA LEU A 218 16.10 18.19 -3.53
C LEU A 218 16.47 19.56 -4.09
N GLN A 219 17.53 20.17 -3.56
CA GLN A 219 18.00 21.49 -3.97
C GLN A 219 18.20 21.65 -5.49
N PRO A 220 18.71 20.65 -6.24
CA PRO A 220 18.86 20.76 -7.70
C PRO A 220 17.53 20.92 -8.46
N PHE A 221 16.41 20.50 -7.86
CA PHE A 221 15.07 20.53 -8.46
C PHE A 221 14.24 21.72 -7.97
N ALA A 222 14.72 22.43 -6.96
CA ALA A 222 14.01 23.47 -6.24
C ALA A 222 13.44 24.55 -7.16
N GLY A 223 12.27 25.08 -6.77
CA GLY A 223 11.60 26.19 -7.43
C GLY A 223 10.45 25.76 -8.32
N THR A 224 9.86 26.75 -8.98
CA THR A 224 8.68 26.59 -9.84
C THR A 224 9.10 26.39 -11.29
N TRP A 225 8.42 25.46 -11.94
CA TRP A 225 8.63 25.05 -13.33
C TRP A 225 7.33 25.27 -14.09
N VAL A 226 7.38 26.04 -15.17
CA VAL A 226 6.20 26.43 -15.96
C VAL A 226 6.21 25.69 -17.28
N GLU A 227 5.07 25.13 -17.67
CA GLU A 227 4.95 24.31 -18.88
C GLU A 227 5.24 25.13 -20.14
N LEU A 228 5.96 24.49 -21.07
CA LEU A 228 6.24 24.96 -22.41
C LEU A 228 5.44 24.13 -23.41
N THR A 229 4.65 24.80 -24.23
CA THR A 229 3.94 24.18 -25.35
C THR A 229 4.77 24.33 -26.62
N ARG A 230 5.01 23.22 -27.31
CA ARG A 230 5.67 23.26 -28.63
C ARG A 230 4.72 23.89 -29.65
N GLN A 231 5.18 24.95 -30.33
CA GLN A 231 4.44 25.61 -31.40
C GLN A 231 5.37 25.82 -32.61
N GLY A 232 5.13 25.08 -33.68
CA GLY A 232 6.01 25.08 -34.86
C GLY A 232 7.42 24.59 -34.50
N LYS A 233 8.43 25.41 -34.80
CA LYS A 233 9.85 25.12 -34.50
C LYS A 233 10.30 25.55 -33.09
N GLY A 234 9.43 26.18 -32.30
CA GLY A 234 9.78 26.77 -31.01
C GLY A 234 8.85 26.32 -29.87
N PHE A 235 9.09 26.92 -28.70
CA PHE A 235 8.28 26.74 -27.50
C PHE A 235 7.67 28.07 -27.07
N VAL A 236 6.47 28.02 -26.50
CA VAL A 236 5.76 29.16 -25.91
C VAL A 236 5.23 28.80 -24.54
N VAL A 237 5.07 29.79 -23.66
CA VAL A 237 4.29 29.65 -22.44
C VAL A 237 2.83 29.96 -22.79
N LEU A 238 1.98 28.95 -22.81
CA LEU A 238 0.56 29.11 -23.12
C LEU A 238 -0.22 29.48 -21.85
N LYS A 239 -0.98 30.56 -21.90
CA LYS A 239 -1.87 31.01 -20.83
C LYS A 239 -3.33 30.66 -21.19
N PRO A 240 -3.92 29.63 -20.56
CA PRO A 240 -5.30 29.26 -20.82
C PRO A 240 -6.28 30.33 -20.31
N CYS A 241 -7.47 30.39 -20.89
CA CYS A 241 -8.45 31.45 -20.56
C CYS A 241 -9.05 31.31 -19.15
N SER A 242 -9.38 30.09 -18.74
CA SER A 242 -10.14 29.79 -17.52
C SER A 242 -9.41 28.86 -16.55
N ALA A 243 -8.07 28.81 -16.68
CA ALA A 243 -7.22 27.93 -15.89
C ALA A 243 -5.85 28.56 -15.65
N ALA A 244 -5.11 28.06 -14.66
CA ALA A 244 -3.71 28.42 -14.51
C ALA A 244 -2.86 27.75 -15.61
N THR A 245 -1.77 28.40 -16.03
CA THR A 245 -0.74 27.70 -16.81
C THR A 245 -0.20 26.54 -15.97
N ARG A 246 -0.10 25.35 -16.57
CA ARG A 246 0.41 24.19 -15.86
C ARG A 246 1.81 24.44 -15.34
N SER A 247 2.02 24.07 -14.10
CA SER A 247 3.30 24.26 -13.44
C SER A 247 3.48 23.24 -12.32
N PHE A 248 4.70 23.07 -11.86
CA PHE A 248 4.95 22.38 -10.61
C PHE A 248 6.04 23.08 -9.82
N THR A 249 5.96 22.99 -8.49
CA THR A 249 6.90 23.63 -7.57
C THR A 249 7.50 22.57 -6.66
N VAL A 250 8.82 22.43 -6.68
CA VAL A 250 9.54 21.57 -5.73
C VAL A 250 9.97 22.40 -4.54
N LYS A 251 9.58 21.98 -3.33
CA LYS A 251 9.87 22.63 -2.05
C LYS A 251 10.84 21.78 -1.23
N PRO A 252 12.17 22.01 -1.31
CA PRO A 252 13.16 21.20 -0.60
C PRO A 252 12.97 21.17 0.92
N ALA A 253 12.52 22.29 1.50
CA ALA A 253 12.36 22.42 2.96
C ALA A 253 11.26 21.52 3.53
N THR A 254 10.18 21.28 2.77
CA THR A 254 9.06 20.42 3.19
C THR A 254 9.10 19.05 2.53
N GLY A 255 9.95 18.85 1.51
CA GLY A 255 10.02 17.60 0.76
C GLY A 255 8.79 17.39 -0.11
N GLU A 256 8.16 18.46 -0.59
CA GLU A 256 6.90 18.41 -1.33
C GLU A 256 7.05 18.86 -2.78
N VAL A 257 6.18 18.35 -3.64
CA VAL A 257 5.96 18.81 -5.00
C VAL A 257 4.50 19.22 -5.13
N GLU A 258 4.26 20.49 -5.39
CA GLU A 258 2.94 21.02 -5.74
C GLU A 258 2.80 21.01 -7.26
N VAL A 259 1.75 20.40 -7.78
CA VAL A 259 1.50 20.29 -9.22
C VAL A 259 0.19 21.01 -9.53
N GLN A 260 0.26 22.03 -10.38
CA GLN A 260 -0.87 22.74 -10.97
C GLN A 260 -1.12 22.19 -12.37
N LEU A 261 -2.26 21.53 -12.58
CA LEU A 261 -2.65 20.91 -13.85
C LEU A 261 -3.69 21.72 -14.63
N GLY A 262 -3.83 23.01 -14.32
CA GLY A 262 -4.81 23.89 -14.96
C GLY A 262 -5.83 24.38 -13.96
N GLN A 263 -6.95 23.68 -13.84
CA GLN A 263 -7.99 23.95 -12.84
C GLN A 263 -7.79 23.16 -11.53
N GLU A 264 -6.94 22.13 -11.58
CA GLU A 264 -6.66 21.25 -10.44
C GLU A 264 -5.26 21.51 -9.91
N ALA A 265 -5.12 21.41 -8.59
CA ALA A 265 -3.85 21.44 -7.89
C ALA A 265 -3.75 20.22 -6.97
N THR A 266 -2.56 19.64 -6.88
CA THR A 266 -2.30 18.53 -5.95
C THR A 266 -0.91 18.68 -5.33
N THR A 267 -0.75 18.17 -4.11
CA THR A 267 0.51 18.17 -3.39
C THR A 267 0.94 16.73 -3.14
N LEU A 268 2.17 16.40 -3.53
CA LEU A 268 2.77 15.08 -3.32
C LEU A 268 4.01 15.20 -2.43
N LYS A 269 4.24 14.20 -1.57
CA LYS A 269 5.48 14.08 -0.80
C LYS A 269 6.55 13.36 -1.62
N VAL A 270 7.78 13.85 -1.62
CA VAL A 270 8.92 13.20 -2.27
C VAL A 270 9.48 12.12 -1.36
N THR A 271 9.46 10.87 -1.83
CA THR A 271 9.88 9.68 -1.08
C THR A 271 11.23 9.14 -1.52
N SER A 272 11.70 9.49 -2.73
CA SER A 272 13.03 9.11 -3.21
C SER A 272 13.53 10.03 -4.33
N VAL A 273 14.85 10.07 -4.50
CA VAL A 273 15.54 10.75 -5.61
C VAL A 273 16.65 9.82 -6.09
N GLU A 274 16.53 9.36 -7.33
CA GLU A 274 17.44 8.37 -7.90
C GLU A 274 17.93 8.81 -9.30
N PRO A 275 19.17 8.50 -9.70
CA PRO A 275 19.63 8.78 -11.05
C PRO A 275 18.79 8.04 -12.10
N GLY A 276 18.40 8.74 -13.16
CA GLY A 276 17.67 8.20 -14.30
C GLY A 276 18.60 7.68 -15.40
N LYS A 277 18.01 7.19 -16.50
CA LYS A 277 18.76 6.70 -17.66
C LYS A 277 19.30 7.87 -18.51
N GLY A 278 20.59 8.15 -18.37
CA GLY A 278 21.31 9.13 -19.19
C GLY A 278 21.73 10.39 -18.43
N ALA A 279 22.56 11.22 -19.05
CA ALA A 279 23.06 12.45 -18.43
C ALA A 279 21.91 13.43 -18.14
N GLY A 280 21.89 13.97 -16.90
CA GLY A 280 20.88 14.92 -16.46
C GLY A 280 19.48 14.34 -16.25
N ALA A 281 19.35 13.00 -16.23
CA ALA A 281 18.11 12.31 -15.94
C ALA A 281 18.03 11.89 -14.46
N TRP A 282 16.84 12.02 -13.88
CA TRP A 282 16.52 11.68 -12.50
C TRP A 282 15.14 11.06 -12.42
N VAL A 283 14.88 10.30 -11.36
CA VAL A 283 13.57 9.76 -11.01
C VAL A 283 13.26 10.22 -9.59
N LEU A 284 12.18 10.98 -9.45
CA LEU A 284 11.64 11.37 -8.16
C LEU A 284 10.48 10.44 -7.83
N GLY A 285 10.61 9.66 -6.77
CA GLY A 285 9.47 8.92 -6.21
C GLY A 285 8.60 9.87 -5.42
N LEU A 286 7.31 9.86 -5.71
CA LEU A 286 6.29 10.71 -5.13
C LEU A 286 5.20 9.87 -4.47
N THR A 287 4.47 10.46 -3.53
CA THR A 287 3.27 9.85 -2.95
C THR A 287 2.24 10.93 -2.72
N SER A 288 1.04 10.75 -3.26
CA SER A 288 -0.09 11.65 -3.05
C SER A 288 -0.69 11.50 -1.65
N SER A 289 -1.56 12.43 -1.26
CA SER A 289 -2.21 12.44 0.06
C SER A 289 -3.07 11.19 0.34
N ASP A 290 -3.55 10.50 -0.69
CA ASP A 290 -4.28 9.23 -0.59
C ASP A 290 -3.36 7.98 -0.52
N GLY A 291 -2.04 8.19 -0.45
CA GLY A 291 -1.04 7.13 -0.34
C GLY A 291 -0.74 6.41 -1.66
N LYS A 292 -1.19 6.91 -2.81
CA LYS A 292 -0.86 6.34 -4.12
C LYS A 292 0.60 6.69 -4.49
N PRO A 293 1.47 5.70 -4.76
CA PRO A 293 2.82 5.96 -5.22
C PRO A 293 2.82 6.44 -6.68
N GLU A 294 3.70 7.37 -6.99
CA GLU A 294 3.88 7.94 -8.33
C GLU A 294 5.38 8.12 -8.60
N ALA A 295 5.78 8.11 -9.88
CA ALA A 295 7.17 8.33 -10.27
C ALA A 295 7.27 9.44 -11.31
N LEU A 296 7.92 10.54 -10.93
CA LEU A 296 8.23 11.65 -11.82
C LEU A 296 9.59 11.42 -12.47
N GLN A 297 9.57 11.08 -13.75
CA GLN A 297 10.79 11.02 -14.56
C GLN A 297 11.16 12.44 -14.96
N TRP A 298 12.41 12.80 -14.70
CA TRP A 298 12.97 14.11 -14.97
C TRP A 298 14.13 13.97 -15.93
N LYS A 299 14.17 14.80 -16.97
CA LYS A 299 15.32 14.88 -17.86
C LYS A 299 15.65 16.32 -18.17
N THR A 300 16.90 16.71 -17.92
CA THR A 300 17.39 18.02 -18.33
C THR A 300 17.44 18.08 -19.86
N ALA A 301 16.68 18.99 -20.46
CA ALA A 301 16.62 19.16 -21.91
C ALA A 301 17.67 20.17 -22.38
N ASP A 302 17.78 21.32 -21.70
CA ASP A 302 18.81 22.33 -21.92
C ASP A 302 19.12 23.05 -20.61
N ALA A 303 20.29 22.75 -20.01
CA ALA A 303 20.69 23.32 -18.72
C ALA A 303 20.90 24.85 -18.79
N ALA A 304 21.39 25.36 -19.92
CA ALA A 304 21.63 26.79 -20.10
C ALA A 304 20.30 27.56 -20.12
N LYS A 305 19.30 27.03 -20.82
CA LYS A 305 17.94 27.58 -20.84
C LYS A 305 17.11 27.21 -19.61
N GLY A 306 17.61 26.30 -18.77
CA GLY A 306 16.91 25.78 -17.61
C GLY A 306 15.60 25.10 -17.98
N THR A 307 15.63 24.29 -19.05
CA THR A 307 14.47 23.50 -19.48
C THR A 307 14.64 22.03 -19.14
N VAL A 308 13.51 21.40 -18.83
CA VAL A 308 13.42 19.99 -18.48
C VAL A 308 12.24 19.37 -19.20
N THR A 309 12.37 18.09 -19.51
CA THR A 309 11.23 17.27 -19.91
C THR A 309 10.87 16.39 -18.72
N VAL A 310 9.60 16.37 -18.33
CA VAL A 310 9.11 15.52 -17.27
C VAL A 310 8.00 14.60 -17.77
N THR A 311 7.94 13.41 -17.18
CA THR A 311 6.94 12.39 -17.53
C THR A 311 6.50 11.70 -16.25
N SER A 312 5.19 11.52 -16.10
CA SER A 312 4.59 10.85 -14.93
C SER A 312 3.33 10.13 -15.40
N PRO A 313 3.19 8.82 -15.16
CA PRO A 313 2.08 8.03 -15.70
C PRO A 313 0.70 8.57 -15.34
N ASP A 314 0.51 8.96 -14.07
CA ASP A 314 -0.79 9.39 -13.56
C ASP A 314 -0.93 10.91 -13.55
N LEU A 315 0.14 11.67 -13.24
CA LEU A 315 0.05 13.14 -13.18
C LEU A 315 0.03 13.80 -14.57
N PHE A 316 0.76 13.23 -15.53
CA PHE A 316 1.03 13.91 -16.80
C PHE A 316 0.56 13.16 -18.03
N SER A 317 0.29 11.85 -17.95
CA SER A 317 -0.14 10.92 -19.03
C SER A 317 0.78 10.82 -20.25
N GLN A 318 1.60 11.83 -20.50
CA GLN A 318 2.60 11.96 -21.54
C GLN A 318 3.76 12.84 -21.06
N SER A 319 4.77 13.03 -21.92
CA SER A 319 5.93 13.88 -21.59
C SER A 319 5.62 15.34 -21.89
N HIS A 320 5.99 16.24 -20.98
CA HIS A 320 5.84 17.68 -21.17
C HIS A 320 7.15 18.40 -20.89
N ASP A 321 7.37 19.50 -21.59
CA ASP A 321 8.54 20.35 -21.42
C ASP A 321 8.22 21.51 -20.46
N TYR A 322 9.16 21.86 -19.59
CA TYR A 322 9.03 22.94 -18.62
C TYR A 322 10.27 23.82 -18.61
N VAL A 323 10.11 25.07 -18.18
CA VAL A 323 11.19 26.02 -17.92
C VAL A 323 11.13 26.48 -16.47
N ARG A 324 12.29 26.71 -15.85
CA ARG A 324 12.36 27.39 -14.55
C ARG A 324 11.67 28.75 -14.63
N GLN A 325 10.86 29.09 -13.63
CA GLN A 325 10.08 30.32 -13.61
C GLN A 325 10.95 31.58 -13.80
N GLU A 326 12.15 31.62 -13.21
CA GLU A 326 13.08 32.75 -13.36
C GLU A 326 13.67 32.87 -14.78
N LYS A 327 13.58 31.83 -15.61
CA LYS A 327 14.03 31.82 -17.01
C LYS A 327 12.88 31.86 -18.02
N GLN A 328 11.63 31.91 -17.57
CA GLN A 328 10.45 31.85 -18.44
C GLN A 328 10.40 33.00 -19.46
N SER A 329 10.98 34.16 -19.14
CA SER A 329 11.01 35.33 -20.02
C SER A 329 11.80 35.11 -21.31
N ALA A 330 12.62 34.06 -21.39
CA ALA A 330 13.29 33.64 -22.63
C ALA A 330 12.31 33.01 -23.66
N PHE A 331 11.07 32.73 -23.25
CA PHE A 331 10.05 32.11 -24.08
C PHE A 331 8.86 33.07 -24.29
N PRO A 332 8.34 33.21 -25.53
CA PRO A 332 7.16 34.02 -25.77
C PRO A 332 5.96 33.51 -24.98
N SER A 333 5.25 34.40 -24.30
CA SER A 333 3.95 34.09 -23.69
C SER A 333 2.84 34.32 -24.71
N LYS A 334 1.89 33.39 -24.80
CA LYS A 334 0.70 33.53 -25.64
C LYS A 334 -0.54 33.19 -24.84
N GLN A 335 -1.56 34.03 -24.94
CA GLN A 335 -2.87 33.73 -24.42
C GLN A 335 -3.60 32.79 -25.39
N GLU A 336 -4.40 31.89 -24.85
CA GLU A 336 -5.32 31.07 -25.62
C GLU A 336 -6.30 31.96 -26.43
N LYS A 337 -6.73 31.49 -27.60
CA LYS A 337 -7.64 32.26 -28.44
C LYS A 337 -9.08 32.13 -27.93
N GLY A 338 -9.85 33.20 -27.98
CA GLY A 338 -11.28 33.17 -27.63
C GLY A 338 -11.58 33.40 -26.13
N CYS A 339 -10.66 34.00 -25.38
CA CYS A 339 -10.89 34.29 -23.95
C CYS A 339 -11.98 35.35 -23.70
N ASP A 340 -12.35 36.12 -24.72
CA ASP A 340 -13.36 37.19 -24.63
C ASP A 340 -14.76 36.69 -24.23
N GLU A 341 -15.05 35.38 -24.38
CA GLU A 341 -16.32 34.76 -23.97
C GLU A 341 -16.41 34.43 -22.47
N TYR A 342 -15.30 34.48 -21.72
CA TYR A 342 -15.23 34.13 -20.30
C TYR A 342 -15.05 35.34 -19.36
N GLU A 343 -14.90 36.56 -19.90
CA GLU A 343 -14.74 37.81 -19.12
C GLU A 343 -16.05 38.62 -18.96
N ARG A 344 -17.23 37.99 -19.18
CA ARG A 344 -18.55 38.60 -18.91
C ARG A 344 -19.24 38.04 -17.69
#